data_AF-A0A943PWF1-F1
#
_entry.id   AF-A0A943PWF1-F1
#
_cell.length_a   1.000
_cell.length_b   1.000
_cell.length_c   1.000
_cell.angle_alpha   90.00
_cell.angle_beta   90.00
_cell.angle_gamma   90.00
#
_symmetry.space_group_name_H-M   'P 1'
#
loop_
_entity.id
_entity.type
_entity.pdbx_description
1 polymer ?
#
loop_
_entity_poly.entity_id
_entity_poly.type
_entity_poly.pdbx_seq_one_letter_code
_entity_poly.pdbx_strand_id
1 'polypeptide(L)'
;MSYIYGLLKTAIETLLLMVYKVTGNFGIAIIGATIIIKIILLPLTLKQDKSMKNMKKLQPEMEKIKEQYKNDPKMQQQKTMELYQKHKVNPAGGCLPLLIQLPILWALFGVLRGDIVPQEMFLWMDLVKPDPYYILPVLNGVVSFVQQKVMGSSDNPQMKNMMYMFPIMMVFISYKMPAGLQIYWLTSSLAGVIQQYLIMKKGD
;
A
#
# COMPACT_ATOMS: atom_id res chain seq x y z
N MET A 1 -16.51 -15.96 -2.92
CA MET A 1 -15.11 -15.49 -3.09
C MET A 1 -14.46 -15.93 -4.40
N SER A 2 -14.68 -17.16 -4.88
CA SER A 2 -14.06 -17.66 -6.13
C SER A 2 -14.31 -16.78 -7.37
N TYR A 3 -15.54 -16.28 -7.55
CA TYR A 3 -15.90 -15.45 -8.71
C TYR A 3 -15.15 -14.10 -8.78
N ILE A 4 -15.12 -13.35 -7.67
CA ILE A 4 -14.44 -12.04 -7.61
C ILE A 4 -12.93 -12.22 -7.84
N TYR A 5 -12.34 -13.25 -7.23
CA TYR A 5 -10.95 -13.59 -7.45
C TYR A 5 -10.67 -13.92 -8.92
N GLY A 6 -11.51 -14.75 -9.55
CA GLY A 6 -11.38 -15.09 -10.97
C GLY A 6 -11.45 -13.86 -11.87
N LEU A 7 -12.44 -12.99 -11.64
CA LEU A 7 -12.60 -11.74 -12.41
C LEU A 7 -11.38 -10.82 -12.25
N LEU A 8 -10.90 -10.62 -11.02
CA LEU A 8 -9.71 -9.80 -10.76
C LEU A 8 -8.45 -10.40 -11.40
N LYS A 9 -8.26 -11.73 -11.31
CA LYS A 9 -7.15 -12.43 -11.94
C LYS A 9 -7.16 -12.19 -13.45
N THR A 10 -8.29 -12.45 -14.12
CA THR A 10 -8.43 -12.26 -15.56
C THR A 10 -8.22 -10.80 -15.98
N ALA A 11 -8.71 -9.85 -15.18
CA ALA A 11 -8.51 -8.42 -15.45
C ALA A 11 -7.01 -8.04 -15.38
N ILE A 12 -6.31 -8.47 -14.33
CA ILE A 12 -4.87 -8.21 -14.17
C ILE A 12 -4.06 -8.91 -15.27
N GLU A 13 -4.37 -10.16 -15.58
CA GLU A 13 -3.75 -10.95 -16.64
C GLU A 13 -3.91 -10.26 -18.00
N THR A 14 -5.13 -9.83 -18.34
CA THR A 14 -5.40 -9.10 -19.59
C THR A 14 -4.60 -7.79 -19.66
N LEU A 15 -4.57 -7.04 -18.56
CA LEU A 15 -3.82 -5.78 -18.49
C LEU A 15 -2.31 -6.02 -18.66
N LEU A 16 -1.75 -7.04 -18.01
CA LEU A 16 -0.34 -7.40 -18.14
C LEU A 16 -0.01 -7.80 -19.57
N LEU A 17 -0.82 -8.66 -20.19
CA LEU A 17 -0.61 -9.08 -21.58
C LEU A 17 -0.71 -7.92 -22.58
N MET A 18 -1.62 -6.97 -22.33
CA MET A 18 -1.74 -5.76 -23.14
C MET A 18 -0.46 -4.92 -23.09
N VAL A 19 0.08 -4.68 -21.89
CA VAL A 19 1.33 -3.92 -21.74
C VAL A 19 2.51 -4.73 -22.31
N TYR A 20 2.56 -6.03 -22.04
CA TYR A 20 3.60 -6.93 -22.56
C TYR A 20 3.64 -6.95 -24.09
N LYS A 21 2.49 -6.94 -24.77
CA LYS A 21 2.42 -6.89 -26.24
C LYS A 21 3.10 -5.65 -26.82
N VAL A 22 3.13 -4.55 -26.06
CA VAL A 22 3.78 -3.29 -26.47
C VAL A 22 5.26 -3.27 -26.06
N THR A 23 5.59 -3.77 -24.87
CA THR A 23 6.94 -3.64 -24.29
C THR A 23 7.87 -4.80 -24.60
N GLY A 24 7.33 -5.98 -24.91
CA GLY A 24 8.07 -7.24 -25.06
C GLY A 24 8.78 -7.71 -23.79
N ASN A 25 8.48 -7.11 -22.63
CA ASN A 25 9.14 -7.44 -21.37
C ASN A 25 8.15 -7.49 -20.21
N PHE A 26 8.07 -8.62 -19.54
CA PHE A 26 7.05 -8.88 -18.53
C PHE A 26 7.29 -8.09 -17.22
N GLY A 27 8.55 -7.78 -16.87
CA GLY A 27 8.86 -6.91 -15.74
C GLY A 27 8.40 -5.47 -15.98
N ILE A 28 8.62 -4.95 -17.18
CA ILE A 28 8.07 -3.65 -17.61
C ILE A 28 6.54 -3.70 -17.66
N ALA A 29 5.96 -4.84 -18.08
CA ALA A 29 4.52 -5.02 -18.08
C ALA A 29 3.92 -4.90 -16.66
N ILE A 30 4.56 -5.47 -15.65
CA ILE A 30 4.16 -5.32 -14.25
C ILE A 30 4.23 -3.84 -13.82
N ILE A 31 5.32 -3.13 -14.15
CA ILE A 31 5.47 -1.71 -13.81
C ILE A 31 4.35 -0.89 -14.47
N GLY A 32 4.16 -1.05 -15.78
CA GLY A 32 3.13 -0.32 -16.53
C GLY A 32 1.71 -0.60 -16.04
N ALA A 33 1.37 -1.88 -15.82
CA ALA A 33 0.09 -2.27 -15.25
C ALA A 33 -0.13 -1.65 -13.86
N THR A 34 0.91 -1.61 -13.02
CA THR A 34 0.85 -0.96 -11.69
C THR A 34 0.51 0.52 -11.79
N ILE A 35 1.15 1.25 -12.70
CA ILE A 35 0.89 2.69 -12.91
C ILE A 35 -0.54 2.91 -13.42
N ILE A 36 -1.00 2.09 -14.36
CA ILE A 36 -2.39 2.16 -14.86
C ILE A 36 -3.40 1.93 -13.72
N ILE A 37 -3.19 0.90 -12.90
CA ILE A 37 -4.02 0.62 -11.72
C ILE A 37 -4.03 1.82 -10.77
N LYS A 38 -2.86 2.43 -10.51
CA LYS A 38 -2.76 3.63 -9.66
C LYS A 38 -3.53 4.81 -10.21
N ILE A 39 -3.48 5.04 -11.53
CA ILE A 39 -4.24 6.11 -12.19
C ILE A 39 -5.75 5.86 -12.05
N ILE A 40 -6.21 4.62 -12.26
CA ILE A 40 -7.62 4.24 -12.09
C ILE A 40 -8.08 4.44 -10.64
N LEU A 41 -7.23 4.11 -9.66
CA LEU A 41 -7.52 4.24 -8.23
C LEU A 41 -7.29 5.65 -7.67
N LEU A 42 -6.64 6.54 -8.42
CA LEU A 42 -6.32 7.91 -8.00
C LEU A 42 -7.51 8.67 -7.38
N PRO A 43 -8.73 8.73 -7.97
CA PRO A 43 -9.84 9.45 -7.35
C PRO A 43 -10.25 8.88 -5.99
N LEU A 44 -10.11 7.56 -5.81
CA LEU A 44 -10.38 6.90 -4.54
C LEU A 44 -9.27 7.24 -3.52
N THR A 45 -8.00 7.19 -3.93
CA THR A 45 -6.87 7.52 -3.06
C THR A 45 -6.92 9.00 -2.63
N LEU A 46 -7.29 9.93 -3.51
CA LEU A 46 -7.47 11.34 -3.14
C LEU A 46 -8.56 11.54 -2.07
N LYS A 47 -9.66 10.77 -2.12
CA LYS A 47 -10.69 10.78 -1.07
C LYS A 47 -10.15 10.22 0.25
N GLN A 48 -9.33 9.17 0.20
CA GLN A 48 -8.66 8.61 1.37
C GLN A 48 -7.71 9.62 2.01
N ASP A 49 -6.88 10.29 1.22
CA ASP A 49 -5.94 11.31 1.69
C ASP A 49 -6.67 12.46 2.39
N LYS A 50 -7.81 12.89 1.85
CA LYS A 50 -8.67 13.91 2.50
C LYS A 50 -9.18 13.43 3.87
N SER A 51 -9.61 12.16 3.97
CA SER A 51 -10.03 11.56 5.24
C SER A 51 -8.88 11.50 6.26
N MET A 52 -7.68 11.12 5.80
CA MET A 52 -6.47 11.07 6.63
C MET A 52 -6.06 12.46 7.14
N LYS A 53 -6.12 13.48 6.29
CA LYS A 53 -5.86 14.88 6.70
C LYS A 53 -6.84 15.34 7.79
N ASN A 54 -8.12 14.99 7.67
CA ASN A 54 -9.11 15.31 8.70
C ASN A 54 -8.86 14.56 10.02
N MET A 55 -8.43 13.29 9.97
CA MET A 55 -7.98 12.58 11.18
C MET A 55 -6.77 13.24 11.84
N LYS A 56 -5.81 13.70 11.04
CA LYS A 56 -4.62 14.39 11.56
C LYS A 56 -4.98 15.66 12.34
N LYS A 57 -6.00 16.41 11.89
CA LYS A 57 -6.50 17.59 12.60
C LYS A 57 -7.05 17.29 13.99
N LEU A 58 -7.51 16.06 14.24
CA LEU A 58 -8.05 15.62 15.53
C LEU A 58 -6.98 15.10 16.50
N GLN A 59 -5.71 14.94 16.07
CA GLN A 59 -4.64 14.47 16.94
C GLN A 59 -4.49 15.24 18.27
N PRO A 60 -4.56 16.59 18.33
CA PRO A 60 -4.42 17.30 19.60
C PRO A 60 -5.58 17.01 20.58
N GLU A 61 -6.81 16.82 20.07
CA GLU A 61 -7.95 16.44 20.91
C GLU A 61 -7.85 14.98 21.37
N MET A 62 -7.35 14.11 20.50
CA MET A 62 -7.04 12.72 20.84
C MET A 62 -6.01 12.64 21.96
N GLU A 63 -4.95 13.44 21.91
CA GLU A 63 -3.91 13.50 22.95
C GLU A 63 -4.49 13.97 24.29
N LYS A 64 -5.34 15.00 24.28
CA LYS A 64 -6.05 15.42 25.50
C LYS A 64 -6.90 14.30 26.10
N ILE A 65 -7.62 13.54 25.28
CA ILE A 65 -8.39 12.36 25.74
C ILE A 65 -7.46 11.32 26.36
N LYS A 66 -6.31 11.05 25.71
CA LYS A 66 -5.32 10.11 26.28
C LYS A 66 -4.82 10.58 27.63
N GLU A 67 -4.58 11.88 27.79
CA GLU A 67 -4.06 12.44 29.04
C GLU A 67 -5.09 12.45 30.16
N GLN A 68 -6.35 12.78 29.85
CA GLN A 68 -7.44 12.79 30.82
C GLN A 68 -7.79 11.39 31.32
N TYR A 69 -7.72 10.39 30.45
CA TYR A 69 -8.16 9.01 30.74
C TYR A 69 -7.00 8.01 30.76
N LYS A 70 -5.77 8.43 31.12
CA LYS A 70 -4.58 7.55 31.17
C LYS A 70 -4.81 6.24 31.96
N ASN A 71 -5.59 6.32 33.03
CA ASN A 71 -5.86 5.22 33.94
C ASN A 71 -7.15 4.44 33.60
N ASP A 72 -7.89 4.86 32.58
CA ASP A 72 -9.12 4.20 32.15
C ASP A 72 -9.13 3.97 30.63
N PRO A 73 -8.51 2.87 30.16
CA PRO A 73 -8.43 2.53 28.74
C PRO A 73 -9.80 2.40 28.07
N LYS A 74 -10.83 1.99 28.83
CA LYS A 74 -12.18 1.81 28.30
C LYS A 74 -12.82 3.15 28.01
N MET A 75 -12.74 4.10 28.95
CA MET A 75 -13.20 5.46 28.74
C MET A 75 -12.41 6.19 27.66
N GLN A 76 -11.09 5.98 27.61
CA GLN A 76 -10.23 6.52 26.56
C GLN A 76 -10.70 6.07 25.16
N GLN A 77 -11.00 4.78 24.99
CA GLN A 77 -11.50 4.24 23.73
C GLN A 77 -12.89 4.80 23.37
N GLN A 78 -13.80 4.87 24.35
CA GLN A 78 -15.14 5.43 24.13
C GLN A 78 -15.09 6.89 23.71
N LYS A 79 -14.33 7.74 24.41
CA LYS A 79 -14.19 9.17 24.09
C LYS A 79 -13.49 9.41 22.77
N THR A 80 -12.51 8.58 22.43
CA THR A 80 -11.88 8.57 21.11
C THR A 80 -12.92 8.31 20.01
N MET A 81 -13.79 7.31 20.18
CA MET A 81 -14.82 7.00 19.20
C MET A 81 -15.90 8.08 19.12
N GLU A 82 -16.32 8.64 20.25
CA GLU A 82 -17.24 9.79 20.29
C GLU A 82 -16.66 11.00 19.53
N LEU A 83 -15.35 11.27 19.70
CA LEU A 83 -14.66 12.35 18.99
C LEU A 83 -14.69 12.15 17.47
N TYR A 84 -14.42 10.93 17.00
CA TYR A 84 -14.50 10.59 15.58
C TYR A 84 -15.92 10.73 15.03
N GLN A 85 -16.94 10.29 15.78
CA GLN A 85 -18.34 10.44 15.38
C GLN A 85 -18.77 11.90 15.32
N LYS A 86 -18.42 12.71 16.34
CA LYS A 86 -18.74 14.14 16.41
C LYS A 86 -18.17 14.91 15.22
N HIS A 87 -16.98 14.55 14.77
CA HIS A 87 -16.31 15.16 13.62
C HIS A 87 -16.59 14.45 12.28
N LYS A 88 -17.43 13.39 12.28
CA LYS A 88 -17.79 12.57 11.11
C LYS A 88 -16.56 12.04 10.36
N VAL A 89 -15.55 11.63 11.10
CA VAL A 89 -14.31 11.07 10.56
C VAL A 89 -14.30 9.55 10.73
N ASN A 90 -13.94 8.81 9.68
CA ASN A 90 -13.90 7.35 9.72
C ASN A 90 -12.46 6.84 9.98
N PRO A 91 -12.18 6.17 11.12
CA PRO A 91 -10.85 5.63 11.42
C PRO A 91 -10.39 4.55 10.43
N ALA A 92 -11.32 3.85 9.78
CA ALA A 92 -10.99 2.83 8.77
C ALA A 92 -10.38 3.43 7.48
N GLY A 93 -10.46 4.76 7.30
CA GLY A 93 -9.84 5.43 6.15
C GLY A 93 -8.33 5.21 6.04
N GLY A 94 -7.64 4.94 7.16
CA GLY A 94 -6.19 4.73 7.18
C GLY A 94 -5.72 3.33 6.79
N CYS A 95 -6.54 2.29 6.98
CA CYS A 95 -6.21 0.93 6.54
C CYS A 95 -6.80 0.59 5.17
N LEU A 96 -7.68 1.44 4.63
CA LEU A 96 -8.34 1.24 3.35
C LEU A 96 -7.37 1.03 2.16
N PRO A 97 -6.21 1.71 2.07
CA PRO A 97 -5.22 1.41 1.03
C PRO A 97 -4.75 -0.05 1.04
N LEU A 98 -4.50 -0.61 2.23
CA LEU A 98 -4.08 -2.00 2.38
C LEU A 98 -5.19 -2.97 1.96
N LEU A 99 -6.44 -2.67 2.34
CA LEU A 99 -7.59 -3.50 1.98
C LEU A 99 -7.83 -3.55 0.46
N ILE A 100 -7.57 -2.46 -0.26
CA ILE A 100 -7.65 -2.43 -1.73
C ILE A 100 -6.48 -3.17 -2.35
N GLN A 101 -5.29 -3.06 -1.75
CA GLN A 101 -4.07 -3.67 -2.26
C GLN A 101 -4.11 -5.21 -2.15
N LEU A 102 -4.68 -5.76 -1.08
CA LEU A 102 -4.68 -7.20 -0.81
C LEU A 102 -5.33 -8.04 -1.95
N PRO A 103 -6.53 -7.73 -2.46
CA PRO A 103 -7.11 -8.45 -3.60
C PRO A 103 -6.26 -8.37 -4.87
N ILE A 104 -5.63 -7.22 -5.13
CA ILE A 104 -4.79 -7.01 -6.31
C ILE A 104 -3.52 -7.87 -6.21
N LEU A 105 -2.89 -7.91 -5.03
CA LEU A 105 -1.73 -8.76 -4.76
C LEU A 105 -2.06 -10.25 -4.91
N TRP A 106 -3.20 -10.68 -4.39
CA TRP A 106 -3.67 -12.05 -4.51
C TRP A 106 -3.90 -12.46 -5.97
N ALA A 107 -4.56 -11.59 -6.74
CA ALA A 107 -4.79 -11.83 -8.15
C ALA A 107 -3.48 -11.83 -8.96
N LEU A 108 -2.57 -10.87 -8.72
CA LEU A 108 -1.25 -10.85 -9.36
C LEU A 108 -0.41 -12.07 -9.00
N PHE A 109 -0.43 -12.51 -7.74
CA PHE A 109 0.24 -13.72 -7.31
C PHE A 109 -0.29 -14.97 -8.02
N GLY A 110 -1.61 -15.05 -8.23
CA GLY A 110 -2.23 -16.09 -9.03
C GLY A 110 -1.84 -16.04 -10.51
N VAL A 111 -1.63 -14.84 -11.07
CA VAL A 111 -1.12 -14.66 -12.43
C VAL A 111 0.34 -15.10 -12.55
N LEU A 112 1.19 -14.72 -11.60
CA LEU A 112 2.61 -15.08 -11.57
C LEU A 112 2.87 -16.59 -11.42
N ARG A 113 1.89 -17.34 -10.89
CA ARG A 113 1.94 -18.80 -10.78
C ARG A 113 1.29 -19.53 -11.95
N GLY A 114 0.68 -18.80 -12.89
CA GLY A 114 0.11 -19.36 -14.10
C GLY A 114 1.13 -19.43 -15.22
N ASP A 115 0.68 -19.87 -16.40
CA ASP A 115 1.55 -20.19 -17.53
C ASP A 115 1.81 -18.99 -18.46
N ILE A 116 1.31 -17.80 -18.12
CA ILE A 116 1.42 -16.63 -18.99
C ILE A 116 2.77 -15.91 -18.88
N VAL A 117 3.52 -16.16 -17.80
CA VAL A 117 4.78 -15.46 -17.53
C VAL A 117 5.89 -16.18 -18.29
N PRO A 118 6.56 -15.53 -19.26
CA PRO A 118 7.68 -16.13 -19.96
C PRO A 118 8.80 -16.49 -18.98
N GLN A 119 9.53 -17.57 -19.26
CA GLN A 119 10.73 -17.96 -18.51
C GLN A 119 11.90 -17.05 -18.91
N GLU A 120 11.81 -15.79 -18.51
CA GLU A 120 12.77 -14.75 -18.84
C GLU A 120 13.26 -14.05 -17.56
N MET A 121 14.53 -13.63 -17.59
CA MET A 121 15.07 -12.80 -16.53
C MET A 121 14.70 -11.34 -16.78
N PHE A 122 14.26 -10.67 -15.72
CA PHE A 122 14.13 -9.22 -15.69
C PHE A 122 15.23 -8.64 -14.80
N LEU A 123 16.12 -7.84 -15.36
CA LEU A 123 17.35 -7.41 -14.66
C LEU A 123 18.15 -8.64 -14.21
N TRP A 124 18.23 -8.92 -12.90
CA TRP A 124 18.93 -10.06 -12.31
C TRP A 124 17.99 -11.15 -11.76
N MET A 125 16.67 -11.00 -11.95
CA MET A 125 15.68 -11.81 -11.23
C MET A 125 14.74 -12.56 -12.18
N ASP A 126 14.31 -13.73 -11.73
CA ASP A 126 13.19 -14.47 -12.31
C ASP A 126 11.89 -13.99 -11.64
N LEU A 127 10.93 -13.54 -12.44
CA LEU A 127 9.71 -12.89 -11.95
C LEU A 127 8.81 -13.82 -11.12
N VAL A 128 8.89 -15.13 -11.33
CA VAL A 128 8.06 -16.11 -10.62
C VAL A 128 8.75 -16.71 -9.39
N LYS A 129 10.06 -16.47 -9.23
CA LYS A 129 10.87 -16.93 -8.09
C LYS A 129 11.18 -15.77 -7.12
N PRO A 130 11.56 -16.06 -5.87
CA PRO A 130 12.10 -15.03 -4.97
C PRO A 130 13.35 -14.37 -5.53
N ASP A 131 13.55 -13.09 -5.19
CA ASP A 131 14.77 -12.35 -5.55
C ASP A 131 16.02 -13.02 -4.93
N PRO A 132 17.00 -13.48 -5.73
CA PRO A 132 18.11 -14.29 -5.23
C PRO A 132 19.06 -13.52 -4.30
N TYR A 133 19.09 -12.19 -4.39
CA TYR A 133 20.01 -11.34 -3.62
C TYR A 133 19.31 -10.55 -2.50
N TYR A 134 18.00 -10.72 -2.31
CA TYR A 134 17.20 -9.97 -1.32
C TYR A 134 17.31 -8.45 -1.41
N ILE A 135 17.66 -7.92 -2.60
CA ILE A 135 17.69 -6.50 -2.91
C ILE A 135 16.26 -5.94 -2.88
N LEU A 136 15.30 -6.63 -3.53
CA LEU A 136 13.92 -6.16 -3.63
C LEU A 136 13.18 -6.10 -2.28
N PRO A 137 13.29 -7.07 -1.36
CA PRO A 137 12.69 -6.97 -0.03
C PRO A 137 13.21 -5.76 0.74
N VAL A 138 14.53 -5.53 0.74
CA VAL A 138 15.16 -4.39 1.42
C VAL A 138 14.69 -3.08 0.81
N LEU A 139 14.70 -2.96 -0.53
CA LEU A 139 14.19 -1.78 -1.21
C LEU A 139 12.71 -1.51 -0.90
N ASN A 140 11.87 -2.55 -0.87
CA ASN A 140 10.47 -2.42 -0.49
C ASN A 140 10.31 -1.91 0.94
N GLY A 141 11.11 -2.41 1.89
CA GLY A 141 11.15 -1.90 3.26
C GLY A 141 11.51 -0.42 3.32
N VAL A 142 12.60 -0.02 2.65
CA VAL A 142 13.07 1.37 2.61
C VAL A 142 12.02 2.29 1.98
N VAL A 143 11.48 1.93 0.81
CA VAL A 143 10.47 2.76 0.13
C VAL A 143 9.18 2.82 0.93
N SER A 144 8.72 1.72 1.53
CA SER A 144 7.53 1.71 2.39
C SER A 144 7.71 2.57 3.65
N PHE A 145 8.92 2.64 4.19
CA PHE A 145 9.25 3.54 5.29
C PHE A 145 9.20 5.01 4.84
N VAL A 146 9.83 5.35 3.72
CA VAL A 146 9.77 6.69 3.14
C VAL A 146 8.32 7.09 2.85
N GLN A 147 7.54 6.19 2.26
CA GLN A 147 6.13 6.40 1.93
C GLN A 147 5.31 6.77 3.17
N GLN A 148 5.46 6.03 4.27
CA GLN A 148 4.75 6.34 5.52
C GLN A 148 5.21 7.66 6.14
N LYS A 149 6.51 7.97 6.07
CA LYS A 149 7.04 9.24 6.56
C LYS A 149 6.45 10.44 5.80
N VAL A 150 6.28 10.32 4.49
CA VAL A 150 5.69 11.36 3.63
C VAL A 150 4.17 11.49 3.85
N MET A 151 3.46 10.41 4.15
CA MET A 151 2.03 10.47 4.52
C MET A 151 1.78 11.13 5.89
N GLY A 152 2.83 11.29 6.70
CA GLY A 152 2.83 12.05 7.94
C GLY A 152 2.97 11.17 9.18
N SER A 153 3.91 11.54 10.03
CA SER A 153 4.10 10.96 11.37
C SER A 153 3.03 11.49 12.33
N SER A 154 2.57 10.64 13.25
CA SER A 154 1.82 11.06 14.43
C SER A 154 2.72 10.91 15.65
N ASP A 155 2.58 11.84 16.59
CA ASP A 155 3.26 11.76 17.90
C ASP A 155 2.65 10.69 18.81
N ASN A 156 1.51 10.11 18.41
CA ASN A 156 0.94 8.94 19.04
C ASN A 156 1.92 7.75 18.95
N PRO A 157 2.40 7.21 20.10
CA PRO A 157 3.34 6.09 20.13
C PRO A 157 2.87 4.85 19.37
N GLN A 158 1.56 4.59 19.33
CA GLN A 158 0.99 3.46 18.60
C GLN A 158 1.15 3.60 17.08
N MET A 159 0.89 4.79 16.54
CA MET A 159 1.08 5.07 15.12
C MET A 159 2.56 5.09 14.74
N LYS A 160 3.40 5.63 15.62
CA LYS A 160 4.86 5.65 15.44
C LYS A 160 5.44 4.23 15.41
N ASN A 161 5.00 3.34 16.30
CA ASN A 161 5.42 1.94 16.29
C ASN A 161 4.96 1.24 15.01
N MET A 162 3.73 1.48 14.55
CA MET A 162 3.24 0.95 13.27
C MET A 162 4.09 1.42 12.09
N MET A 163 4.52 2.70 12.09
CA MET A 163 5.37 3.28 11.05
C MET A 163 6.70 2.54 10.87
N TYR A 164 7.32 2.10 11.97
CA TYR A 164 8.60 1.39 11.94
C TYR A 164 8.44 -0.12 11.81
N MET A 165 7.46 -0.72 12.48
CA MET A 165 7.25 -2.16 12.45
C MET A 165 6.74 -2.66 11.09
N PHE A 166 5.84 -1.94 10.44
CA PHE A 166 5.23 -2.39 9.20
C PHE A 166 6.25 -2.59 8.06
N PRO A 167 7.19 -1.65 7.79
CA PRO A 167 8.25 -1.86 6.81
C PRO A 167 9.12 -3.06 7.13
N ILE A 168 9.52 -3.23 8.40
CA ILE A 168 10.37 -4.35 8.83
C ILE A 168 9.64 -5.67 8.58
N MET A 169 8.38 -5.76 9.01
CA MET A 169 7.54 -6.94 8.78
C MET A 169 7.38 -7.23 7.28
N MET A 170 7.21 -6.19 6.46
CA MET A 170 7.12 -6.36 5.00
C MET A 170 8.40 -6.95 4.41
N VAL A 171 9.60 -6.56 4.87
CA VAL A 171 10.85 -7.20 4.44
C VAL A 171 10.83 -8.70 4.73
N PHE A 172 10.42 -9.10 5.94
CA PHE A 172 10.32 -10.50 6.36
C PHE A 172 9.21 -11.29 5.66
N ILE A 173 8.18 -10.63 5.16
CA ILE A 173 7.13 -11.31 4.37
C ILE A 173 7.57 -11.42 2.91
N SER A 174 8.19 -10.37 2.37
CA SER A 174 8.56 -10.26 0.96
C SER A 174 9.73 -11.18 0.58
N TYR A 175 10.63 -11.58 1.48
CA TYR A 175 11.79 -12.41 1.08
C TYR A 175 11.43 -13.76 0.47
N LYS A 176 10.23 -14.30 0.74
CA LYS A 176 9.71 -15.55 0.13
C LYS A 176 8.79 -15.31 -1.06
N MET A 177 8.49 -14.07 -1.38
CA MET A 177 7.54 -13.73 -2.45
C MET A 177 8.22 -13.67 -3.81
N PRO A 178 7.51 -14.03 -4.89
CA PRO A 178 8.00 -13.86 -6.26
C PRO A 178 8.45 -12.44 -6.54
N ALA A 179 9.55 -12.27 -7.28
CA ALA A 179 10.12 -10.97 -7.60
C ALA A 179 9.14 -10.07 -8.36
N GLY A 180 8.28 -10.63 -9.22
CA GLY A 180 7.21 -9.88 -9.89
C GLY A 180 6.23 -9.21 -8.93
N LEU A 181 5.89 -9.87 -7.82
CA LEU A 181 5.02 -9.31 -6.78
C LEU A 181 5.72 -8.16 -6.05
N GLN A 182 7.03 -8.29 -5.84
CA GLN A 182 7.85 -7.29 -5.19
C GLN A 182 8.08 -6.05 -6.08
N ILE A 183 8.21 -6.22 -7.40
CA ILE A 183 8.26 -5.11 -8.37
C ILE A 183 6.95 -4.32 -8.34
N TYR A 184 5.82 -5.03 -8.33
CA TYR A 184 4.51 -4.40 -8.20
C TYR A 184 4.40 -3.58 -6.90
N TRP A 185 4.80 -4.15 -5.77
CA TRP A 185 4.79 -3.43 -4.49
C TRP A 185 5.68 -2.19 -4.55
N LEU A 186 6.93 -2.33 -5.03
CA LEU A 186 7.90 -1.25 -5.12
C LEU A 186 7.38 -0.10 -5.98
N THR A 187 6.87 -0.43 -7.17
CA THR A 187 6.28 0.53 -8.11
C THR A 187 5.06 1.21 -7.50
N SER A 188 4.19 0.45 -6.82
CA SER A 188 2.99 0.95 -6.14
C SER A 188 3.34 1.94 -5.03
N SER A 189 4.35 1.63 -4.22
CA SER A 189 4.82 2.51 -3.14
C SER A 189 5.50 3.76 -3.69
N LEU A 190 6.34 3.65 -4.72
CA LEU A 190 6.97 4.80 -5.39
C LEU A 190 5.92 5.74 -6.00
N ALA A 191 4.94 5.19 -6.72
CA ALA A 191 3.82 5.96 -7.25
C ALA A 191 3.04 6.66 -6.13
N GLY A 192 2.86 6.01 -4.97
CA GLY A 192 2.24 6.60 -3.79
C GLY A 192 3.06 7.76 -3.20
N VAL A 193 4.39 7.63 -3.11
CA VAL A 193 5.28 8.73 -2.68
C VAL A 193 5.15 9.92 -3.62
N ILE A 194 5.22 9.67 -4.94
CA ILE A 194 5.10 10.71 -5.96
C ILE A 194 3.74 11.40 -5.86
N GLN A 195 2.66 10.63 -5.78
CA GLN A 195 1.31 11.15 -5.61
C GLN A 195 1.22 12.05 -4.38
N GLN A 196 1.72 11.59 -3.22
CA GLN A 196 1.64 12.37 -1.99
C GLN A 196 2.46 13.66 -2.07
N TYR A 197 3.64 13.61 -2.69
CA TYR A 197 4.46 14.80 -2.94
C TYR A 197 3.73 15.83 -3.82
N LEU A 198 3.06 15.39 -4.89
CA LEU A 198 2.25 16.25 -5.75
C LEU A 198 1.05 16.86 -5.01
N ILE A 199 0.39 16.09 -4.14
CA ILE A 199 -0.74 16.56 -3.32
C ILE A 199 -0.28 17.61 -2.30
N MET A 200 0.89 17.41 -1.69
CA MET A 200 1.46 18.38 -0.74
C MET A 200 1.81 19.68 -1.46
N LYS A 201 2.48 19.62 -2.62
CA LYS A 201 2.85 20.80 -3.42
C LYS A 201 1.64 21.61 -3.92
N LYS A 202 0.50 20.97 -4.17
CA LYS A 202 -0.74 21.62 -4.63
C LYS A 202 -1.61 22.12 -3.48
N GLY A 203 -1.32 21.69 -2.25
CA GLY A 203 -2.11 21.94 -1.05
C GLY A 203 -1.56 23.04 -0.14
N ASP A 204 -0.46 23.67 -0.55
CA ASP A 204 0.02 24.99 -0.11
C ASP A 204 -0.32 26.02 -1.21
#